data_AF-V5GER1-F1
#
_entry.id   AF-V5GER1-F1
#
_cell.length_a   1.000
_cell.length_b   1.000
_cell.length_c   1.000
_cell.angle_alpha   90.00
_cell.angle_beta   90.00
_cell.angle_gamma   90.00
#
_symmetry.space_group_name_H-M   'P 1'
#
loop_
_entity.id
_entity.type
_entity.pdbx_description
1 polymer ?
#
loop_
_entity_poly.entity_id
_entity_poly.type
_entity_poly.pdbx_seq_one_letter_code
_entity_poly.pdbx_strand_id
1 'polypeptide(L)'
;MSYSTTTLKKQRLIRMVKNKEAHIRKLKRICKLKANNIKSLTNLEESPVVKNLFKGMSSTTADFLISQLRCARRAPHGRRWTTQEKIISLALLKKKPKMLQPFNKNCGSSIK
;
A
#
# COMPACT_ATOMS: atom_id res chain seq x y z
N MET A 1 -21.35 -46.81 -12.37
CA MET A 1 -22.17 -45.63 -12.73
C MET A 1 -23.35 -45.56 -11.76
N SER A 2 -23.25 -44.75 -10.70
CA SER A 2 -24.26 -44.69 -9.63
C SER A 2 -25.12 -43.45 -9.81
N TYR A 3 -26.32 -43.62 -10.37
CA TYR A 3 -27.33 -42.58 -10.48
C TYR A 3 -28.13 -42.56 -9.18
N SER A 4 -27.69 -41.80 -8.19
CA SER A 4 -28.47 -41.58 -6.97
C SER A 4 -29.73 -40.77 -7.31
N THR A 5 -30.88 -41.44 -7.29
CA THR A 5 -32.23 -40.88 -7.44
C THR A 5 -32.54 -39.95 -6.26
N THR A 6 -32.08 -38.71 -6.38
CA THR A 6 -32.38 -37.67 -5.40
C THR A 6 -33.83 -37.23 -5.56
N THR A 7 -34.65 -37.39 -4.51
CA THR A 7 -36.02 -36.85 -4.44
C THR A 7 -36.06 -35.38 -4.87
N LEU A 8 -37.13 -34.96 -5.54
CA LEU A 8 -37.36 -33.59 -6.06
C LEU A 8 -37.02 -32.49 -5.03
N LYS A 9 -37.33 -32.70 -3.75
CA LYS A 9 -36.98 -31.81 -2.63
C LYS A 9 -35.48 -31.64 -2.44
N LYS A 10 -34.70 -32.73 -2.52
CA LYS A 10 -33.22 -32.71 -2.41
C LYS A 10 -32.59 -31.99 -3.60
N GLN A 11 -33.09 -32.20 -4.81
CA GLN A 11 -32.59 -31.49 -6.00
C GLN A 11 -32.83 -29.97 -5.91
N ARG A 12 -34.02 -29.57 -5.43
CA ARG A 12 -34.35 -28.16 -5.18
C ARG A 12 -33.41 -27.53 -4.16
N LEU A 13 -33.13 -28.22 -3.05
CA LEU A 13 -32.18 -27.76 -2.04
C LEU A 13 -30.77 -27.60 -2.60
N ILE A 14 -30.26 -28.59 -3.34
CA ILE A 14 -28.94 -28.52 -3.99
C ILE A 14 -28.85 -27.31 -4.91
N ARG A 15 -29.90 -27.04 -5.71
CA ARG A 15 -29.95 -25.86 -6.59
C ARG A 15 -29.89 -24.57 -5.79
N MET A 16 -30.62 -24.47 -4.68
CA MET A 16 -30.59 -23.30 -3.80
C MET A 16 -29.21 -23.06 -3.18
N VAL A 17 -28.55 -24.12 -2.71
CA VAL A 17 -27.19 -24.04 -2.17
C VAL A 17 -26.21 -23.59 -3.25
N LYS A 18 -26.24 -24.22 -4.43
CA LYS A 18 -25.39 -23.81 -5.57
C LYS A 18 -25.59 -22.35 -5.97
N ASN A 19 -26.83 -21.85 -5.95
CA ASN A 19 -27.15 -20.46 -6.24
C ASN A 19 -26.58 -19.51 -5.17
N LYS A 20 -26.74 -19.84 -3.89
CA LYS A 20 -26.17 -19.05 -2.78
C LYS A 20 -24.65 -19.01 -2.84
N GLU A 21 -24.00 -20.14 -3.10
CA GLU A 21 -22.55 -20.21 -3.28
C GLU A 21 -22.08 -19.37 -4.47
N ALA A 22 -22.78 -19.44 -5.61
CA ALA A 22 -22.46 -18.63 -6.78
C ALA A 22 -22.57 -17.13 -6.47
N HIS A 23 -23.59 -16.74 -5.71
CA HIS A 23 -23.78 -15.36 -5.26
C HIS A 23 -22.64 -14.91 -4.33
N ILE A 24 -22.27 -15.72 -3.35
CA ILE A 24 -21.12 -15.45 -2.45
C ILE A 24 -19.83 -15.32 -3.26
N ARG A 25 -19.58 -16.20 -4.24
CA ARG A 25 -18.41 -16.11 -5.12
C ARG A 25 -18.39 -14.80 -5.89
N LYS A 26 -19.55 -14.34 -6.40
CA LYS A 26 -19.67 -13.05 -7.10
C LYS A 26 -19.35 -11.88 -6.18
N LEU A 27 -19.92 -11.86 -4.97
CA LEU A 27 -19.65 -10.81 -3.98
C LEU A 27 -18.16 -10.76 -3.58
N LYS A 28 -17.54 -11.92 -3.33
CA LYS A 28 -16.10 -12.00 -3.04
C LYS A 28 -15.24 -11.41 -4.16
N ARG A 29 -15.59 -11.68 -5.43
CA ARG A 29 -14.90 -11.06 -6.58
C ARG A 29 -15.05 -9.54 -6.60
N ILE A 30 -16.26 -9.03 -6.38
CA ILE A 30 -16.52 -7.58 -6.35
C ILE A 30 -15.72 -6.92 -5.22
N CYS A 31 -15.72 -7.49 -4.02
CA CYS A 31 -14.93 -6.98 -2.90
C CYS A 31 -13.43 -6.98 -3.21
N LYS A 32 -12.90 -8.05 -3.83
CA LYS A 32 -11.50 -8.14 -4.22
C LYS A 32 -11.13 -7.06 -5.26
N LEU A 33 -11.99 -6.84 -6.26
CA LEU A 33 -11.78 -5.78 -7.26
C LEU A 33 -11.78 -4.39 -6.63
N LYS A 34 -12.76 -4.10 -5.76
CA LYS A 34 -12.82 -2.82 -5.03
C LYS A 34 -11.59 -2.62 -4.14
N ALA A 35 -11.15 -3.65 -3.42
CA ALA A 35 -9.95 -3.59 -2.60
C ALA A 35 -8.68 -3.31 -3.44
N ASN A 36 -8.57 -3.90 -4.63
CA ASN A 36 -7.46 -3.62 -5.54
C ASN A 36 -7.50 -2.19 -6.10
N ASN A 37 -8.68 -1.68 -6.46
CA ASN A 37 -8.85 -0.30 -6.91
C ASN A 37 -8.50 0.71 -5.81
N ILE A 38 -8.87 0.42 -4.56
CA ILE A 38 -8.47 1.26 -3.42
C ILE A 38 -6.95 1.22 -3.26
N LYS A 39 -6.33 0.03 -3.34
CA LYS A 39 -4.87 -0.11 -3.25
C LYS A 39 -4.15 0.72 -4.33
N SER A 40 -4.61 0.67 -5.58
CA SER A 40 -4.01 1.46 -6.66
C SER A 40 -4.19 2.97 -6.45
N LEU A 41 -5.36 3.42 -5.99
CA LEU A 41 -5.58 4.84 -5.65
C LEU A 41 -4.72 5.29 -4.45
N THR A 42 -4.37 4.38 -3.55
CA THR A 42 -3.48 4.68 -2.43
C THR A 42 -2.00 4.64 -2.80
N ASN A 43 -1.60 4.33 -4.04
CA ASN A 43 -0.20 4.40 -4.47
C ASN A 43 0.20 5.85 -4.78
N LEU A 44 0.40 6.62 -3.71
CA LEU A 44 0.72 8.05 -3.76
C LEU A 44 2.03 8.33 -4.55
N GLU A 45 2.99 7.40 -4.54
CA GLU A 45 4.26 7.51 -5.28
C GLU A 45 4.05 7.67 -6.79
N GLU A 46 3.01 7.03 -7.33
CA GLU A 46 2.67 7.08 -8.76
C GLU A 46 1.69 8.20 -9.09
N SER A 47 1.17 8.90 -8.07
CA SER A 47 0.18 9.96 -8.24
C SER A 47 0.74 11.08 -9.13
N PRO A 48 -0.01 11.56 -10.13
CA PRO A 48 0.38 12.71 -10.93
C PRO A 48 0.72 13.94 -10.09
N VAL A 49 0.07 14.11 -8.94
CA VAL A 49 0.34 15.21 -7.99
C VAL A 49 1.75 15.11 -7.42
N VAL A 50 2.17 13.92 -7.02
CA VAL A 50 3.50 13.67 -6.46
C VAL A 50 4.58 13.79 -7.53
N LYS A 51 4.32 13.27 -8.74
CA LYS A 51 5.21 13.45 -9.90
C LYS A 51 5.38 14.92 -10.26
N ASN A 52 4.30 15.70 -10.23
CA ASN A 52 4.35 17.13 -10.50
C ASN A 52 5.03 17.91 -9.37
N LEU A 53 4.85 17.52 -8.11
CA LEU A 53 5.52 18.14 -6.96
C LEU A 53 7.05 18.04 -7.05
N PHE A 54 7.55 16.91 -7.56
CA PHE A 54 8.98 16.68 -7.72
C PHE A 54 9.52 17.09 -9.10
N LYS A 55 8.65 17.61 -9.99
CA LYS A 55 9.04 18.11 -11.30
C LYS A 55 9.92 19.35 -11.12
N GLY A 56 11.19 19.23 -11.51
CA GLY A 56 12.20 20.29 -11.36
C GLY A 56 13.17 20.11 -10.19
N MET A 57 13.00 19.06 -9.38
CA MET A 57 14.02 18.66 -8.40
C MET A 57 15.09 17.79 -9.04
N SER A 58 16.29 17.74 -8.44
CA SER A 58 17.27 16.70 -8.82
C SER A 58 16.71 15.32 -8.48
N SER A 59 17.07 14.31 -9.27
CA SER A 59 16.63 12.92 -9.07
C SER A 59 16.86 12.45 -7.64
N THR A 60 18.06 12.71 -7.10
CA THR A 60 18.43 12.36 -5.72
C THR A 60 17.52 12.98 -4.67
N THR A 61 17.08 14.22 -4.88
CA THR A 61 16.19 14.93 -3.94
C THR A 61 14.76 14.40 -4.04
N ALA A 62 14.28 14.14 -5.27
CA ALA A 62 12.99 13.52 -5.50
C ALA A 62 12.92 12.14 -4.85
N ASP A 63 13.94 11.31 -5.07
CA ASP A 63 14.04 9.97 -4.49
C ASP A 63 14.04 10.00 -2.97
N PHE A 64 14.76 10.95 -2.36
CA PHE A 64 14.76 11.15 -0.91
C PHE A 64 13.35 11.51 -0.38
N LEU A 65 12.61 12.40 -1.04
CA LEU A 65 11.28 12.81 -0.60
C LEU A 65 10.23 11.71 -0.79
N ILE A 66 10.29 10.96 -1.90
CA ILE A 66 9.48 9.75 -2.11
C ILE A 66 9.75 8.74 -1.00
N SER A 67 11.03 8.55 -0.68
CA SER A 67 11.51 7.72 0.41
C SER A 67 10.90 8.13 1.77
N GLN A 68 10.83 9.43 2.07
CA GLN A 68 10.20 9.92 3.30
C GLN A 68 8.68 9.74 3.30
N LEU A 69 8.00 10.02 2.19
CA LEU A 69 6.55 9.78 2.03
C LEU A 69 6.18 8.31 2.26
N ARG A 70 7.01 7.41 1.76
CA ARG A 70 6.86 5.96 1.94
C ARG A 70 7.03 5.57 3.40
N CYS A 71 8.03 6.11 4.08
CA CYS A 71 8.29 5.86 5.50
C CYS A 71 7.18 6.42 6.40
N ALA A 72 6.63 7.60 6.09
CA ALA A 72 5.55 8.22 6.87
C ALA A 72 4.26 7.37 6.91
N ARG A 73 4.03 6.53 5.91
CA ARG A 73 2.80 5.73 5.77
C ARG A 73 2.92 4.31 6.32
N ARG A 74 4.13 3.83 6.58
CA ARG A 74 4.39 2.47 7.06
C ARG A 74 4.95 2.53 8.47
N ALA A 75 4.69 1.50 9.27
CA ALA A 75 5.41 1.34 10.52
C ALA A 75 6.93 1.29 10.24
N PRO A 76 7.77 1.85 11.12
CA PRO A 76 9.22 1.80 10.97
C PRO A 76 9.69 0.34 10.91
N HIS A 77 10.12 -0.12 9.74
CA HIS A 77 10.61 -1.49 9.52
C HIS A 77 12.15 -1.56 9.43
N GLY A 78 12.87 -0.73 10.19
CA GLY A 78 14.34 -0.79 10.24
C GLY A 78 15.02 -0.53 8.87
N ARG A 79 14.39 0.30 8.02
CA ARG A 79 14.91 0.61 6.69
C ARG A 79 16.32 1.22 6.79
N ARG A 80 17.27 0.64 6.07
CA ARG A 80 18.63 1.21 5.93
C ARG A 80 18.59 2.41 4.98
N TRP A 81 19.17 3.51 5.43
CA TRP A 81 19.31 4.73 4.64
C TRP A 81 20.56 4.65 3.77
N THR A 82 20.44 5.10 2.53
CA THR A 82 21.60 5.21 1.63
C THR A 82 22.49 6.38 2.04
N THR A 83 23.73 6.38 1.56
CA THR A 83 24.68 7.47 1.83
C THR A 83 24.15 8.82 1.35
N GLN A 84 23.48 8.86 0.18
CA GLN A 84 22.88 10.09 -0.35
C GLN A 84 21.74 10.60 0.53
N GLU A 85 20.87 9.71 1.03
CA GLU A 85 19.79 10.09 1.94
C GLU A 85 20.34 10.68 3.25
N LYS A 86 21.43 10.10 3.76
CA LYS A 86 22.14 10.63 4.94
C LYS A 86 22.70 12.03 4.68
N ILE A 87 23.37 12.25 3.54
CA ILE A 87 23.94 13.55 3.19
C ILE A 87 22.85 14.63 3.07
N ILE A 88 21.75 14.33 2.38
CA ILE A 88 20.62 15.27 2.24
C ILE A 88 20.02 15.60 3.61
N SER A 89 19.87 14.59 4.47
CA SER A 89 19.33 14.78 5.81
C SER A 89 20.26 15.60 6.70
N LEU A 90 21.57 15.38 6.62
CA LEU A 90 22.56 16.22 7.31
C LEU A 90 22.54 17.66 6.81
N ALA A 91 22.44 17.87 5.49
CA ALA A 91 22.36 19.20 4.89
C ALA A 91 21.10 19.95 5.35
N LEU A 92 19.96 19.25 5.40
CA LEU A 92 18.70 19.79 5.92
C LEU A 92 18.79 20.09 7.41
N LEU A 93 19.44 19.23 8.21
CA LEU A 93 19.61 19.43 9.66
C LEU A 93 20.46 20.67 9.93
N LYS A 94 21.55 20.83 9.19
CA LYS A 94 22.46 21.98 9.31
C LYS A 94 21.76 23.30 8.95
N LYS A 95 20.92 23.31 7.92
CA LYS A 95 20.22 24.53 7.48
C LYS A 95 18.97 24.85 8.31
N LYS A 96 18.19 23.83 8.69
CA LYS A 96 16.92 23.98 9.41
C LYS A 96 16.72 22.83 10.41
N PRO A 97 17.29 22.92 11.61
CA PRO A 97 17.30 21.80 12.58
C PRO A 97 15.90 21.39 13.06
N LYS A 98 14.93 22.32 13.10
CA LYS A 98 13.55 22.04 13.52
C LYS A 98 12.71 21.26 12.49
N MET A 99 13.09 21.30 11.21
CA MET A 99 12.32 20.65 10.12
C MET A 99 12.46 19.12 10.13
N LEU A 100 13.56 18.59 10.68
CA LEU A 100 13.88 17.15 10.65
C LEU A 100 13.41 16.36 11.88
N GLN A 101 13.00 17.04 12.95
CA GLN A 101 12.49 16.41 14.16
C GLN A 101 11.31 15.44 13.94
N PRO A 102 10.30 15.74 13.08
CA PRO A 102 9.22 14.78 12.82
C PRO A 102 9.66 13.57 11.99
N PHE A 103 10.72 13.69 11.18
CA PHE A 103 11.22 12.58 10.35
C PHE A 103 12.07 11.58 11.15
N ASN A 104 12.79 12.06 12.17
CA ASN A 104 13.64 11.21 13.00
C ASN A 104 12.83 10.29 13.93
N LYS A 105 11.65 10.74 14.39
CA LYS A 105 10.74 9.95 15.23
C LYS A 105 10.11 8.75 14.50
N ASN A 106 9.91 8.86 13.19
CA ASN A 106 9.21 7.85 12.39
C ASN A 106 10.15 6.86 11.68
N CYS A 107 11.46 7.10 11.66
CA CYS A 107 12.42 6.32 10.88
C CYS A 107 13.40 5.47 11.70
N GLY A 108 13.26 5.45 13.03
CA GLY A 108 14.07 4.60 13.89
C GLY A 108 15.47 5.17 14.10
N SER A 109 15.65 5.74 15.28
CA SER A 109 16.91 6.18 15.85
C SER A 109 17.95 5.05 15.80
N SER A 110 19.01 5.25 15.03
CA SER A 110 20.29 4.60 15.29
C SER A 110 21.42 5.50 14.80
N ILE A 111 21.68 6.53 15.60
CA ILE A 111 22.97 7.22 15.63
C ILE A 111 23.38 7.13 17.10
N LYS A 112 24.11 6.07 17.42
CA LYS A 112 24.97 6.01 18.60
C LYS A 112 26.38 6.33 18.14
#